data_AF-A0A9X9F3D6-F1
#
_entry.id   AF-A0A9X9F3D6-F1
#
_cell.length_a   1.000
_cell.length_b   1.000
_cell.length_c   1.000
_cell.angle_alpha   90.00
_cell.angle_beta   90.00
_cell.angle_gamma   90.00
#
_symmetry.space_group_name_H-M   'P 1'
#
loop_
_entity.id
_entity.type
_entity.pdbx_description
1 polymer ?
#
loop_
_entity_poly.entity_id
_entity_poly.type
_entity_poly.pdbx_seq_one_letter_code
_entity_poly.pdbx_strand_id
1 'polypeptide(L)'
;HNSDTIAYYMGIKNLPTICENLLQAGKKEDTSVAVIEWGTTGKQRVVTGTLSTIVSIVKNENISNPSMTIVGDVVSLRDQIAWKER
;
A
#
# COMPACT_ATOMS: atom_id res chain seq x y z
N HIS A 1 -3.31 5.29 -20.90
CA HIS A 1 -2.36 5.59 -19.81
C HIS A 1 -3.20 5.79 -18.58
N ASN A 2 -3.35 4.76 -17.73
CA ASN A 2 -4.23 4.85 -16.57
C ASN A 2 -3.42 5.19 -15.32
N SER A 3 -2.99 6.45 -15.25
CA SER A 3 -2.14 7.02 -14.21
C SER A 3 -2.93 7.30 -12.91
N ASP A 4 -3.80 6.38 -12.51
CA ASP A 4 -4.65 6.54 -11.35
C ASP A 4 -3.88 6.13 -10.10
N THR A 5 -3.75 7.05 -9.15
CA THR A 5 -3.29 6.75 -7.79
C THR A 5 -4.51 6.68 -6.88
N ILE A 6 -4.70 5.55 -6.20
CA ILE A 6 -5.80 5.38 -5.26
C ILE A 6 -5.23 5.35 -3.85
N ALA A 7 -5.69 6.26 -2.99
CA ALA A 7 -5.30 6.32 -1.59
C ALA A 7 -6.50 5.94 -0.69
N TYR A 8 -6.31 4.91 0.12
CA TYR A 8 -7.29 4.43 1.09
C TYR A 8 -6.84 4.79 2.51
N TYR A 9 -7.72 5.44 3.27
CA TYR A 9 -7.52 5.75 4.69
C TYR A 9 -8.24 4.73 5.57
N MET A 10 -7.63 4.36 6.70
CA MET A 10 -8.21 3.43 7.69
C MET A 10 -8.60 2.07 7.08
N GLY A 11 -7.82 1.62 6.09
CA GLY A 11 -8.18 0.49 5.22
C GLY A 11 -7.59 -0.85 5.61
N ILE A 12 -6.78 -0.97 6.66
CA ILE A 12 -5.99 -2.21 6.91
C ILE A 12 -6.87 -3.44 7.06
N LYS A 13 -8.00 -3.31 7.78
CA LYS A 13 -8.94 -4.42 7.98
C LYS A 13 -9.64 -4.83 6.69
N ASN A 14 -9.89 -3.86 5.81
CA ASN A 14 -10.59 -4.06 4.54
C ASN A 14 -9.62 -4.26 3.36
N LEU A 15 -8.31 -4.26 3.62
CA LEU A 15 -7.28 -4.37 2.58
C LEU A 15 -7.48 -5.61 1.68
N PRO A 16 -7.80 -6.81 2.22
CA PRO A 16 -8.08 -7.96 1.37
C PRO A 16 -9.23 -7.71 0.39
N THR A 17 -10.35 -7.17 0.90
CA THR A 17 -11.53 -6.83 0.08
C THR A 17 -11.24 -5.73 -0.94
N ILE A 18 -10.44 -4.74 -0.58
CA ILE A 18 -10.00 -3.69 -1.51
C ILE A 18 -9.18 -4.30 -2.65
N CYS A 19 -8.21 -5.16 -2.33
CA CYS A 19 -7.39 -5.84 -3.33
C CYS A 19 -8.24 -6.71 -4.26
N GLU A 20 -9.14 -7.52 -3.70
CA GLU A 20 -10.07 -8.36 -4.48
C GLU A 20 -10.94 -7.52 -5.43
N ASN A 21 -11.54 -6.43 -4.95
CA ASN A 21 -12.37 -5.55 -5.77
C ASN A 21 -11.58 -4.89 -6.89
N LEU A 22 -10.33 -4.48 -6.64
CA LEU A 22 -9.47 -3.88 -7.67
C LEU A 22 -9.09 -4.90 -8.75
N LEU A 23 -8.78 -6.14 -8.36
CA LEU A 23 -8.53 -7.23 -9.30
C LEU A 23 -9.77 -7.52 -10.16
N GLN A 24 -10.96 -7.61 -9.55
CA GLN A 24 -12.23 -7.80 -10.26
C GLN A 24 -12.56 -6.63 -11.20
N ALA A 25 -12.18 -5.40 -10.83
CA ALA A 25 -12.31 -4.23 -11.68
C ALA A 25 -11.26 -4.16 -12.82
N GLY A 26 -10.38 -5.17 -12.95
CA GLY A 26 -9.42 -5.29 -14.04
C GLY A 26 -8.07 -4.63 -13.79
N LYS A 27 -7.75 -4.22 -12.54
CA LYS A 27 -6.36 -3.87 -12.19
C LYS A 27 -5.51 -5.13 -12.21
N LYS A 28 -4.27 -5.01 -12.69
CA LYS A 28 -3.35 -6.15 -12.81
C LYS A 28 -2.82 -6.57 -11.44
N GLU A 29 -2.57 -7.86 -11.26
CA GLU A 29 -2.02 -8.42 -10.02
C GLU A 29 -0.66 -7.84 -9.62
N ASP A 30 0.13 -7.42 -10.60
CA ASP A 30 1.46 -6.80 -10.44
C ASP A 30 1.38 -5.31 -10.09
N THR A 31 0.18 -4.71 -10.04
CA THR A 31 -0.01 -3.30 -9.67
C THR A 31 0.60 -3.05 -8.29
N SER A 32 1.51 -2.08 -8.21
CA SER A 32 2.25 -1.77 -6.99
C SER A 32 1.35 -1.20 -5.89
N VAL A 33 1.64 -1.57 -4.64
CA VAL A 33 0.90 -1.13 -3.45
C VAL A 33 1.90 -0.79 -2.35
N ALA A 34 1.68 0.33 -1.66
CA ALA A 34 2.37 0.70 -0.43
C ALA A 34 1.37 0.81 0.71
N VAL A 35 1.77 0.38 1.91
CA VAL A 35 1.01 0.59 3.14
C VAL A 35 1.91 1.30 4.14
N ILE A 36 1.46 2.46 4.61
CA ILE A 36 2.17 3.36 5.50
C ILE A 36 1.43 3.38 6.84
N GLU A 37 2.05 2.84 7.88
CA GLU A 37 1.57 2.89 9.25
C GLU A 37 2.23 4.05 10.00
N TRP A 38 1.48 4.73 10.87
CA TRP A 38 1.99 5.84 11.70
C TRP A 38 2.76 6.89 10.88
N GLY A 39 2.25 7.22 9.69
CA GLY A 39 2.86 8.17 8.76
C GLY A 39 3.23 9.50 9.44
N THR A 40 4.38 10.05 9.04
CA THR A 40 4.98 11.30 9.56
C THR A 40 5.35 11.32 11.06
N THR A 41 5.30 10.17 11.72
CA THR A 41 5.77 10.00 13.11
C THR A 41 7.09 9.24 13.18
N GLY A 42 7.78 9.29 14.33
CA GLY A 42 8.99 8.47 14.57
C GLY A 42 8.72 6.95 14.68
N LYS A 43 7.46 6.51 14.59
CA LYS A 43 7.06 5.10 14.58
C LYS A 43 6.62 4.62 13.19
N GLN A 44 6.88 5.42 12.15
CA GLN A 44 6.44 5.11 10.80
C GLN A 44 7.00 3.77 10.34
N ARG A 45 6.12 2.90 9.86
CA ARG A 45 6.49 1.65 9.18
C ARG A 45 5.88 1.67 7.79
N VAL A 46 6.66 1.28 6.79
CA VAL A 46 6.17 1.19 5.42
C VAL A 46 6.48 -0.17 4.84
N VAL A 47 5.45 -0.83 4.33
CA VAL A 47 5.60 -2.06 3.56
C VAL A 47 5.14 -1.82 2.13
N THR A 48 5.78 -2.50 1.19
CA THR A 48 5.47 -2.40 -0.24
C THR A 48 5.32 -3.79 -0.82
N GLY A 49 4.56 -3.88 -1.91
CA GLY A 49 4.32 -5.12 -2.63
C GLY A 49 3.44 -4.85 -3.85
N THR A 50 2.71 -5.88 -4.26
CA THR A 50 1.76 -5.85 -5.36
C THR A 50 0.35 -6.13 -4.85
N LEU A 51 -0.68 -5.93 -5.69
CA LEU A 51 -2.06 -6.31 -5.34
C LEU A 51 -2.16 -7.78 -4.89
N SER A 52 -1.37 -8.68 -5.48
CA SER A 52 -1.36 -10.10 -5.12
C SER A 52 -0.59 -10.45 -3.85
N THR A 53 0.33 -9.60 -3.38
CA THR A 53 1.25 -9.92 -2.27
C THR A 53 1.06 -9.06 -1.02
N ILE A 54 0.51 -7.85 -1.15
CA ILE A 54 0.49 -6.86 -0.07
C ILE A 54 -0.28 -7.32 1.17
N VAL A 55 -1.35 -8.08 1.00
CA VAL A 55 -2.15 -8.62 2.11
C VAL A 55 -1.31 -9.56 2.98
N SER A 56 -0.54 -10.44 2.36
CA SER A 56 0.36 -11.37 3.06
C SER A 56 1.49 -10.61 3.77
N ILE A 57 2.07 -9.62 3.10
CA ILE A 57 3.15 -8.80 3.66
C ILE A 57 2.67 -8.05 4.90
N VAL A 58 1.54 -7.34 4.81
CA VAL A 58 0.91 -6.60 5.93
C VAL A 58 0.65 -7.52 7.13
N LYS A 59 0.18 -8.74 6.88
CA LYS A 59 -0.06 -9.75 7.92
C LYS A 59 1.25 -10.22 8.57
N ASN A 60 2.26 -10.53 7.78
CA ASN A 60 3.56 -11.02 8.28
C ASN A 60 4.29 -9.94 9.09
N GLU A 61 4.21 -8.69 8.65
CA GLU A 61 4.85 -7.53 9.31
C GLU A 61 4.03 -6.95 10.47
N ASN A 62 2.88 -7.55 10.79
CA ASN A 62 1.95 -7.11 11.84
C ASN A 62 1.65 -5.60 11.73
N ILE A 63 1.36 -5.14 10.50
CA ILE A 63 0.93 -3.76 10.26
C ILE A 63 -0.51 -3.58 10.72
N SER A 64 -0.75 -2.51 11.45
CA SER A 64 -2.01 -2.22 12.13
C SER A 64 -2.52 -0.82 11.79
N ASN A 65 -3.55 -0.35 12.51
CA ASN A 65 -4.02 1.02 12.40
C ASN A 65 -3.24 1.92 13.38
N PRO A 66 -3.08 3.22 13.07
CA PRO A 66 -3.53 3.93 11.87
C PRO A 66 -2.60 3.70 10.68
N SER A 67 -3.19 3.46 9.51
CA SER A 67 -2.45 3.21 8.27
C SER A 67 -3.18 3.71 7.03
N MET A 68 -2.38 3.98 6.00
CA MET A 68 -2.81 4.44 4.68
C MET A 68 -2.27 3.49 3.61
N THR A 69 -3.14 3.07 2.70
CA THR A 69 -2.77 2.23 1.55
C THR A 69 -2.77 3.06 0.28
N ILE A 70 -1.70 3.00 -0.49
CA ILE A 70 -1.55 3.66 -1.80
C ILE A 70 -1.42 2.57 -2.85
N VAL A 71 -2.27 2.61 -3.89
CA VAL A 71 -2.23 1.68 -5.03
C VAL A 71 -1.91 2.46 -6.30
N GLY A 72 -0.94 1.98 -7.08
CA GLY A 72 -0.58 2.51 -8.40
C GLY A 72 0.92 2.72 -8.59
N ASP A 73 1.31 3.10 -9.82
CA ASP A 73 2.71 3.18 -10.27
C ASP A 73 3.57 4.15 -9.44
N VAL A 74 2.94 5.12 -8.76
CA VAL A 74 3.60 6.06 -7.84
C VAL A 74 4.29 5.38 -6.66
N VAL A 75 3.92 4.15 -6.32
CA VAL A 75 4.61 3.36 -5.30
C VAL A 75 6.05 3.06 -5.72
N SER A 76 6.31 2.86 -7.02
CA SER A 76 7.66 2.63 -7.56
C SER A 76 8.56 3.86 -7.46
N LEU A 77 7.97 5.06 -7.32
CA LEU A 77 8.72 6.30 -7.07
C LEU A 77 9.20 6.39 -5.62
N ARG A 78 8.70 5.55 -4.70
CA ARG A 78 9.18 5.52 -3.31
C ARG A 78 10.67 5.22 -3.24
N ASP A 79 11.18 4.29 -4.04
CA ASP A 79 12.61 3.97 -4.06
C ASP A 79 13.46 5.17 -4.49
N GLN A 80 12.87 6.10 -5.24
CA GLN A 80 13.53 7.33 -5.71
C GLN A 80 13.36 8.51 -4.73
N ILE A 81 12.34 8.47 -3.87
CA ILE A 81 11.91 9.59 -3.00
C ILE A 81 11.90 9.17 -1.53
N ALA A 82 12.62 8.12 -1.11
CA ALA A 82 12.75 7.72 0.29
C ALA A 82 13.51 8.79 1.09
N TRP A 83 12.86 9.93 1.37
CA TRP A 83 13.33 11.00 2.22
C TRP A 83 12.65 10.89 3.58
N LYS A 84 13.49 10.99 4.62
CA LYS A 84 13.24 10.81 6.06
C LYS A 84 13.07 9.36 6.55
N GLU A 85 14.20 8.68 6.67
CA GLU A 85 14.53 7.80 7.81
C GLU A 85 15.90 8.24 8.36
N ARG A 86 15.90 9.25 9.24
CA ARG A 86 17.04 9.65 10.08
C ARG A 86 16.52 10.06 11.44
#